data_AF-A0A537MVK8-F1
#
_entry.id   AF-A0A537MVK8-F1
#
_cell.length_a   1.000
_cell.length_b   1.000
_cell.length_c   1.000
_cell.angle_alpha   90.00
_cell.angle_beta   90.00
_cell.angle_gamma   90.00
#
_symmetry.space_group_name_H-M   'P 1'
#
loop_
_entity.id
_entity.type
_entity.pdbx_description
1 polymer ?
#
loop_
_entity_poly.entity_id
_entity_poly.type
_entity_poly.pdbx_seq_one_letter_code
_entity_poly.pdbx_strand_id
1 'polypeptide(L)'
;THKVRIVPWPVKGHRPLDPGTGDEAGTTEGVFACAWKGNELRGVNQAVGGDYVLGHRDAPGHVHLWHCNYHPDGGQFFWPLDGQPFVVPAGPPGEDPTPEKFVAFWSDGSFGIYLHPDIWHEGPFPTAESGRYFDKQGRVHGRVSCDLKSELGLMLNVPLPTTLDR
;
A
#
# COMPACT_ATOMS: atom_id res chain seq x y z
N THR A 1 13.54 8.63 -13.36
CA THR A 1 12.28 8.98 -12.67
C THR A 1 11.50 7.71 -12.40
N HIS A 2 10.91 7.57 -11.21
CA HIS A 2 10.01 6.44 -10.89
C HIS A 2 8.68 6.64 -11.63
N LYS A 3 8.38 5.76 -12.59
CA LYS A 3 7.14 5.81 -13.37
C LYS A 3 6.05 5.04 -12.64
N VAL A 4 4.91 5.69 -12.45
CA VAL A 4 3.70 5.08 -11.88
C VAL A 4 2.61 5.15 -12.95
N ARG A 5 1.93 4.03 -13.18
CA ARG A 5 0.83 3.96 -14.16
C ARG A 5 -0.39 4.68 -13.60
N ILE A 6 -0.97 5.58 -14.38
CA ILE A 6 -2.30 6.16 -14.17
C ILE A 6 -3.27 5.44 -15.10
N VAL A 7 -4.49 5.20 -14.62
CA VAL A 7 -5.55 4.53 -15.37
C VAL A 7 -6.58 5.57 -15.79
N PRO A 8 -6.98 5.61 -17.06
CA PRO A 8 -8.07 6.48 -17.49
C PRO A 8 -9.37 6.17 -16.75
N TRP A 9 -10.12 7.21 -16.41
CA TRP A 9 -11.38 7.09 -15.68
C TRP A 9 -12.33 6.05 -16.30
N PRO A 10 -12.92 5.13 -15.51
CA PRO A 10 -13.80 4.11 -16.05
C PRO A 10 -15.09 4.73 -16.62
N VAL A 11 -15.51 4.25 -17.78
CA VAL A 11 -16.78 4.63 -18.42
C VAL A 11 -17.85 3.57 -18.20
N LYS A 12 -19.12 4.00 -18.10
CA LYS A 12 -20.26 3.10 -18.06
C LYS A 12 -20.79 2.85 -19.48
N GLY A 13 -21.01 1.59 -19.83
CA GLY A 13 -21.55 1.20 -21.15
C GLY A 13 -20.49 1.12 -22.25
N HIS A 14 -20.90 1.30 -23.51
CA HIS A 14 -20.06 1.00 -24.67
C HIS A 14 -19.29 2.21 -25.24
N ARG A 15 -19.55 3.43 -24.76
CA ARG A 15 -18.90 4.64 -25.30
C ARG A 15 -17.54 4.83 -24.63
N PRO A 16 -16.42 4.89 -25.38
CA PRO A 16 -15.10 5.09 -24.81
C PRO A 16 -14.87 6.56 -24.44
N LEU A 17 -13.80 6.81 -23.68
CA LEU A 17 -13.22 8.14 -23.53
C LEU A 17 -12.63 8.64 -24.85
N ASP A 18 -12.62 9.96 -25.03
CA ASP A 18 -11.86 10.57 -26.11
C ASP A 18 -10.34 10.31 -25.89
N PRO A 19 -9.55 10.14 -26.97
CA PRO A 19 -8.13 9.86 -26.85
C PRO A 19 -7.39 10.91 -26.00
N GLY A 20 -6.64 10.45 -25.01
CA GLY A 20 -5.84 11.31 -24.13
C GLY A 20 -6.62 12.01 -23.02
N THR A 21 -7.83 11.54 -22.71
CA THR A 21 -8.64 12.03 -21.59
C THR A 21 -8.81 10.97 -20.50
N GLY A 22 -9.10 11.40 -19.27
CA GLY A 22 -9.41 10.55 -18.12
C GLY A 22 -8.22 10.20 -17.23
N ASP A 23 -7.00 10.60 -17.56
CA ASP A 23 -5.77 10.34 -16.80
C ASP A 23 -4.97 11.61 -16.45
N GLU A 24 -5.51 12.80 -16.75
CA GLU A 24 -4.80 14.08 -16.74
C GLU A 24 -4.36 14.54 -15.34
N ALA A 25 -5.01 14.03 -14.28
CA ALA A 25 -4.62 14.32 -12.90
C ALA A 25 -3.20 13.84 -12.59
N GLY A 26 -2.70 12.83 -13.32
CA GLY A 26 -1.33 12.36 -13.19
C GLY A 26 -1.01 11.81 -11.80
N THR A 27 0.22 12.04 -11.36
CA THR A 27 0.74 11.52 -10.08
C THR A 27 0.93 12.63 -9.05
N THR A 28 0.95 12.23 -7.79
CA THR A 28 1.40 13.02 -6.64
C THR A 28 2.46 12.23 -5.87
N GLU A 29 3.29 12.92 -5.11
CA GLU A 29 4.40 12.31 -4.37
C GLU A 29 4.63 12.99 -3.02
N GLY A 30 5.24 12.26 -2.09
CA GLY A 30 5.49 12.70 -0.73
C GLY A 30 6.17 11.62 0.11
N VAL A 31 6.40 11.90 1.39
CA VAL A 31 6.87 10.88 2.33
C VAL A 31 5.66 10.13 2.89
N PHE A 32 5.70 8.80 2.79
CA PHE A 32 4.88 7.92 3.61
C PHE A 32 5.70 7.52 4.84
N ALA A 33 5.26 7.93 6.03
CA ALA A 33 5.95 7.66 7.28
C ALA A 33 5.14 6.65 8.11
N CYS A 34 5.80 5.61 8.61
CA CYS A 34 5.21 4.60 9.47
C CYS A 34 5.90 4.60 10.83
N ALA A 35 5.14 4.48 11.91
CA ALA A 35 5.70 4.34 13.25
C ALA A 35 4.78 3.54 14.16
N TRP A 36 5.37 2.69 14.99
CA TRP A 36 4.64 2.02 16.06
C TRP A 36 4.32 3.00 17.19
N LYS A 37 3.05 3.00 17.60
CA LYS A 37 2.56 3.70 18.79
C LYS A 37 1.97 2.66 19.74
N GLY A 38 2.82 2.11 20.60
CA GLY A 38 2.48 0.93 21.40
C GLY A 38 2.24 -0.27 20.47
N ASN A 39 0.99 -0.69 20.37
CA ASN A 39 0.56 -1.86 19.59
C ASN A 39 -0.11 -1.50 18.26
N GLU A 40 -0.22 -0.22 17.91
CA GLU A 40 -0.75 0.23 16.62
C GLU A 40 0.38 0.69 15.70
N LEU A 41 0.41 0.20 14.47
CA LEU A 41 1.25 0.74 13.41
C LEU A 41 0.50 1.89 12.74
N ARG A 42 0.98 3.12 12.93
CA ARG A 42 0.42 4.33 12.31
C ARG A 42 1.13 4.65 11.01
N GLY A 43 0.39 5.08 10.00
CA GLY A 43 0.91 5.52 8.70
C GLY A 43 0.44 6.93 8.37
N VAL A 44 1.34 7.82 7.96
CA VAL A 44 1.03 9.16 7.48
C VAL A 44 1.50 9.28 6.03
N ASN A 45 0.57 9.55 5.13
CA ASN A 45 0.83 9.68 3.70
C ASN A 45 0.77 11.15 3.29
N GLN A 46 1.94 11.79 3.13
CA GLN A 46 2.01 13.21 2.77
C GLN A 46 1.64 13.50 1.32
N ALA A 47 1.66 12.49 0.43
CA ALA A 47 1.35 12.68 -0.98
C ALA A 47 -0.14 13.02 -1.20
N VAL A 48 -1.01 12.58 -0.28
CA VAL A 48 -2.48 12.80 -0.30
C VAL A 48 -3.06 13.30 1.03
N GLY A 49 -2.22 13.53 2.04
CA GLY A 49 -2.65 14.04 3.36
C GLY A 49 -3.36 13.00 4.25
N GLY A 50 -3.05 11.71 4.07
CA GLY A 50 -3.67 10.61 4.81
C GLY A 50 -3.04 10.33 6.18
N ASP A 51 -3.84 9.86 7.13
CA ASP A 51 -3.43 9.37 8.46
C ASP A 51 -4.22 8.11 8.81
N TYR A 52 -3.52 7.00 9.04
CA TYR A 52 -4.08 5.66 9.05
C TYR A 52 -3.56 4.81 10.21
N VAL A 53 -4.36 3.84 10.63
CA VAL A 53 -3.89 2.66 11.37
C VAL A 53 -3.70 1.54 10.36
N LEU A 54 -2.45 1.16 10.09
CA LEU A 54 -2.12 0.15 9.09
C LEU A 54 -2.29 -1.27 9.62
N GLY A 55 -2.12 -1.45 10.93
CA GLY A 55 -2.14 -2.76 11.55
C GLY A 55 -1.87 -2.71 13.04
N HIS A 56 -1.95 -3.88 13.66
CA HIS A 56 -1.73 -4.06 15.08
C HIS A 56 -0.65 -5.11 15.35
N ARG A 57 -0.13 -5.14 16.58
CA ARG A 57 0.73 -6.24 17.06
C ARG A 57 0.36 -6.62 18.48
N ASP A 58 0.46 -7.90 18.81
CA ASP A 58 0.50 -8.43 20.18
C ASP A 58 1.94 -8.69 20.66
N ALA A 59 2.87 -8.91 19.73
CA ALA A 59 4.31 -8.99 19.99
C ALA A 59 5.12 -8.47 18.78
N PRO A 60 6.41 -8.16 18.93
CA PRO A 60 7.28 -7.81 17.79
C PRO A 60 7.38 -8.95 16.76
N GLY A 61 7.67 -8.59 15.51
CA GLY A 61 7.95 -9.56 14.43
C GLY A 61 6.79 -9.80 13.45
N HIS A 62 5.64 -9.16 13.65
CA HIS A 62 4.51 -9.26 12.73
C HIS A 62 3.57 -8.06 12.82
N VAL A 63 2.70 -7.95 11.82
CA VAL A 63 1.58 -7.01 11.75
C VAL A 63 0.31 -7.79 11.50
N HIS A 64 -0.67 -7.65 12.39
CA HIS A 64 -2.04 -8.07 12.17
C HIS A 64 -2.73 -7.01 11.30
N LEU A 65 -2.85 -7.33 10.02
CA LEU A 65 -3.50 -6.51 9.02
C LEU A 65 -5.01 -6.70 9.09
N TRP A 66 -5.72 -5.63 9.43
CA TRP A 66 -7.17 -5.61 9.61
C TRP A 66 -7.91 -5.01 8.41
N HIS A 67 -7.19 -4.31 7.53
CA HIS A 67 -7.74 -3.56 6.41
C HIS A 67 -6.81 -3.69 5.20
N CYS A 68 -7.37 -3.76 4.00
CA CYS A 68 -6.62 -3.59 2.77
C CYS A 68 -7.39 -2.68 1.80
N ASN A 69 -6.68 -2.13 0.84
CA ASN A 69 -7.25 -1.28 -0.18
C ASN A 69 -6.56 -1.46 -1.53
N TYR A 70 -7.17 -0.94 -2.58
CA TYR A 70 -6.52 -0.77 -3.88
C TYR A 70 -6.85 0.60 -4.48
N HIS A 71 -6.05 0.98 -5.47
CA HIS A 71 -6.17 2.24 -6.19
C HIS A 71 -6.56 1.99 -7.65
N PRO A 72 -7.80 2.31 -8.07
CA PRO A 72 -8.22 2.17 -9.46
C PRO A 72 -7.71 3.30 -10.35
N ASP A 73 -7.35 4.46 -9.80
CA ASP A 73 -6.86 5.61 -10.58
C ASP A 73 -5.38 5.48 -10.96
N GLY A 74 -4.61 4.65 -10.26
CA GLY A 74 -3.20 4.45 -10.56
C GLY A 74 -2.52 3.47 -9.62
N GLY A 75 -1.29 3.09 -9.95
CA GLY A 75 -0.47 2.30 -9.05
C GLY A 75 0.09 3.14 -7.90
N GLN A 76 0.75 2.47 -6.96
CA GLN A 76 1.45 3.11 -5.85
C GLN A 76 2.86 2.53 -5.69
N PHE A 77 3.83 3.40 -5.48
CA PHE A 77 5.24 3.04 -5.37
C PHE A 77 5.84 3.52 -4.07
N PHE A 78 6.53 2.62 -3.36
CA PHE A 78 7.26 2.92 -2.13
C PHE A 78 8.76 2.65 -2.30
N TRP A 79 9.59 3.63 -1.98
CA TRP A 79 11.05 3.48 -1.92
C TRP A 79 11.60 3.82 -0.53
N PRO A 80 12.41 2.95 0.10
CA PRO A 80 12.93 3.19 1.45
C PRO A 80 13.95 4.32 1.45
N LEU A 81 13.64 5.44 2.09
CA LEU A 81 14.51 6.63 2.12
C LEU A 81 15.74 6.42 2.99
N ASP A 82 15.59 5.63 4.05
CA ASP A 82 16.63 5.37 5.05
C ASP A 82 17.36 4.04 4.81
N GLY A 83 17.10 3.37 3.67
CA GLY A 83 17.69 2.07 3.32
C GLY A 83 17.33 0.94 4.28
N GLN A 84 16.25 1.09 5.06
CA GLN A 84 15.79 0.10 6.03
C GLN A 84 14.87 -0.94 5.36
N PRO A 85 14.94 -2.22 5.78
CA PRO A 85 14.03 -3.24 5.30
C PRO A 85 12.56 -2.94 5.61
N PHE A 86 11.68 -3.40 4.74
CA PHE A 86 10.24 -3.24 4.90
C PHE A 86 9.47 -4.32 4.15
N VAL A 87 8.20 -4.45 4.50
CA VAL A 87 7.26 -5.41 3.90
C VAL A 87 6.06 -4.68 3.33
N VAL A 88 5.52 -5.13 2.20
CA VAL A 88 4.23 -4.68 1.67
C VAL A 88 3.36 -5.92 1.44
N PRO A 89 2.27 -6.11 2.20
CA PRO A 89 1.32 -7.17 1.92
C PRO A 89 0.51 -6.84 0.67
N ALA A 90 0.29 -7.82 -0.19
CA ALA A 90 -0.53 -7.63 -1.38
C ALA A 90 -1.23 -8.91 -1.83
N GLY A 91 -2.42 -8.74 -2.41
CA GLY A 91 -3.25 -9.78 -3.00
C GLY A 91 -3.56 -9.50 -4.47
N PRO A 92 -4.05 -10.51 -5.23
CA PRO A 92 -4.41 -10.34 -6.63
C PRO A 92 -5.57 -9.34 -6.80
N PRO A 93 -5.74 -8.69 -7.96
CA PRO A 93 -6.87 -7.80 -8.20
C PRO A 93 -8.20 -8.58 -8.24
N GLY A 94 -9.29 -7.93 -7.86
CA GLY A 94 -10.64 -8.53 -7.84
C GLY A 94 -11.65 -7.65 -7.12
N GLU A 95 -12.94 -8.00 -7.21
CA GLU A 95 -14.03 -7.27 -6.53
C GLU A 95 -13.87 -7.30 -5.01
N ASP A 96 -13.49 -8.45 -4.46
CA ASP A 96 -13.18 -8.67 -3.04
C ASP A 96 -11.73 -9.17 -2.88
N PRO A 97 -11.08 -8.91 -1.73
CA PRO A 97 -9.80 -9.53 -1.41
C PRO A 97 -9.97 -11.05 -1.27
N THR A 98 -8.95 -11.80 -1.68
CA THR A 98 -8.87 -13.26 -1.47
C THR A 98 -7.77 -13.55 -0.44
N PRO A 99 -8.08 -13.59 0.87
CA PRO A 99 -7.11 -13.62 1.97
C PRO A 99 -6.01 -14.69 1.81
N GLU A 100 -6.37 -15.88 1.35
CA GLU A 100 -5.46 -17.01 1.15
C GLU A 100 -4.46 -16.83 0.00
N LYS A 101 -4.65 -15.82 -0.85
CA LYS A 101 -3.74 -15.47 -1.96
C LYS A 101 -2.85 -14.26 -1.66
N PHE A 102 -2.96 -13.66 -0.47
CA PHE A 102 -2.06 -12.59 -0.07
C PHE A 102 -0.64 -13.12 0.12
N VAL A 103 0.32 -12.32 -0.32
CA VAL A 103 1.76 -12.52 -0.11
C VAL A 103 2.36 -11.28 0.53
N ALA A 104 3.49 -11.47 1.22
CA ALA A 104 4.27 -10.38 1.81
C ALA A 104 5.50 -10.12 0.93
N PHE A 105 5.50 -9.02 0.17
CA PHE A 105 6.68 -8.59 -0.58
C PHE A 105 7.67 -7.95 0.39
N TRP A 106 8.87 -8.52 0.49
CA TRP A 106 9.92 -8.01 1.35
C TRP A 106 10.99 -7.29 0.52
N SER A 107 11.39 -6.12 0.98
CA SER A 107 12.58 -5.42 0.54
C SER A 107 13.57 -5.36 1.70
N ASP A 108 14.84 -5.65 1.40
CA ASP A 108 15.95 -5.51 2.33
C ASP A 108 16.45 -4.06 2.46
N GLY A 109 15.71 -3.10 1.91
CA GLY A 109 16.05 -1.69 1.87
C GLY A 109 16.81 -1.26 0.61
N SER A 110 17.25 -2.19 -0.24
CA SER A 110 18.01 -1.87 -1.46
C SER A 110 17.13 -1.57 -2.69
N PHE A 111 15.84 -1.86 -2.62
CA PHE A 111 14.89 -1.61 -3.71
C PHE A 111 13.52 -1.16 -3.20
N GLY A 112 12.77 -0.48 -4.05
CA GLY A 112 11.38 -0.10 -3.79
C GLY A 112 10.38 -1.14 -4.30
N ILE A 113 9.14 -1.07 -3.81
CA ILE A 113 8.03 -1.93 -4.21
C ILE A 113 7.00 -1.07 -4.97
N TYR A 114 6.68 -1.49 -6.19
CA TYR A 114 5.65 -0.86 -7.02
C TYR A 114 4.45 -1.80 -7.16
N LEU A 115 3.30 -1.32 -6.72
CA LEU A 115 2.01 -1.99 -6.86
C LEU A 115 1.27 -1.39 -8.04
N HIS A 116 0.82 -2.26 -8.94
CA HIS A 116 0.00 -1.84 -10.07
C HIS A 116 -1.39 -1.40 -9.61
N PRO A 117 -2.13 -0.65 -10.45
CA PRO A 117 -3.54 -0.40 -10.20
C PRO A 117 -4.32 -1.68 -9.89
N ASP A 118 -5.36 -1.57 -9.07
CA ASP A 118 -6.27 -2.64 -8.66
C ASP A 118 -5.68 -3.77 -7.80
N ILE A 119 -4.37 -3.75 -7.50
CA ILE A 119 -3.77 -4.71 -6.55
C ILE A 119 -4.25 -4.40 -5.14
N TRP A 120 -4.86 -5.35 -4.45
CA TRP A 120 -5.18 -5.21 -3.02
C TRP A 120 -3.88 -5.17 -2.21
N HIS A 121 -3.74 -4.22 -1.30
CA HIS A 121 -2.55 -4.03 -0.47
C HIS A 121 -2.84 -3.17 0.76
N GLU A 122 -1.81 -2.88 1.54
CA GLU A 122 -1.78 -1.77 2.50
C GLU A 122 -0.44 -1.04 2.36
N GLY A 123 -0.29 0.11 3.03
CA GLY A 123 0.97 0.82 3.12
C GLY A 123 2.14 -0.03 3.64
N PRO A 124 3.39 0.45 3.49
CA PRO A 124 4.60 -0.30 3.84
C PRO A 124 4.73 -0.51 5.36
N PHE A 125 5.18 -1.71 5.77
CA PHE A 125 5.44 -2.05 7.16
C PHE A 125 6.95 -2.05 7.44
N PRO A 126 7.43 -1.18 8.35
CA PRO A 126 8.83 -1.18 8.74
C PRO A 126 9.15 -2.44 9.55
N THR A 127 10.34 -3.03 9.34
CA THR A 127 10.86 -4.06 10.25
C THR A 127 11.42 -3.46 11.54
N ALA A 128 11.66 -2.15 11.56
CA ALA A 128 12.06 -1.36 12.72
C ALA A 128 10.85 -0.66 13.39
N GLU A 129 11.09 0.11 14.47
CA GLU A 129 10.05 0.87 15.16
C GLU A 129 9.40 1.96 14.29
N SER A 130 10.09 2.42 13.24
CA SER A 130 9.57 3.37 12.26
C SER A 130 10.22 3.17 10.89
N GLY A 131 9.59 3.68 9.84
CA GLY A 131 10.14 3.73 8.49
C GLY A 131 9.64 4.94 7.70
N ARG A 132 10.45 5.39 6.74
CA ARG A 132 10.10 6.46 5.81
C ARG A 132 10.31 6.03 4.38
N TYR A 133 9.31 6.28 3.56
CA TYR A 133 9.27 5.84 2.18
C TYR A 133 8.95 7.02 1.27
N PHE A 134 9.70 7.18 0.18
CA PHE A 134 9.24 7.99 -0.93
C PHE A 134 8.03 7.27 -1.53
N ASP A 135 6.89 7.95 -1.49
CA ASP A 135 5.63 7.48 -2.02
C ASP A 135 5.28 8.26 -3.28
N LYS A 136 4.84 7.54 -4.30
CA LYS A 136 4.29 8.12 -5.53
C LYS A 136 3.07 7.32 -5.96
N GLN A 137 1.96 8.02 -6.18
CA GLN A 137 0.67 7.41 -6.49
C GLN A 137 -0.18 8.30 -7.40
N GLY A 138 -1.37 7.83 -7.78
CA GLY A 138 -2.38 8.62 -8.48
C GLY A 138 -2.81 9.86 -7.69
N ARG A 139 -2.89 11.01 -8.36
CA ARG A 139 -3.27 12.29 -7.71
C ARG A 139 -4.73 12.33 -7.28
N VAL A 140 -5.61 11.59 -7.95
CA VAL A 140 -7.03 11.51 -7.60
C VAL A 140 -7.20 10.80 -6.25
N HIS A 141 -6.31 9.85 -5.94
CA HIS A 141 -6.39 9.00 -4.76
C HIS A 141 -7.72 8.26 -4.72
N GLY A 142 -8.07 7.63 -5.85
CA GLY A 142 -9.16 6.67 -5.88
C GLY A 142 -8.78 5.52 -4.96
N ARG A 143 -9.62 5.19 -3.99
CA ARG A 143 -9.34 4.13 -3.04
C ARG A 143 -10.59 3.30 -2.81
N VAL A 144 -10.46 1.99 -2.99
CA VAL A 144 -11.48 1.01 -2.62
C VAL A 144 -10.91 0.18 -1.49
N SER A 145 -11.70 -0.04 -0.44
CA SER A 145 -11.25 -0.58 0.83
C SER A 145 -12.10 -1.77 1.26
N CYS A 146 -11.46 -2.70 1.97
CA CYS A 146 -12.11 -3.77 2.71
C CYS A 146 -11.53 -3.81 4.13
N ASP A 147 -12.41 -3.77 5.13
CA ASP A 147 -12.11 -4.07 6.53
C ASP A 147 -12.23 -5.59 6.72
N LEU A 148 -11.10 -6.29 6.57
CA LEU A 148 -11.00 -7.74 6.68
C LEU A 148 -11.56 -8.27 8.01
N LYS A 149 -11.42 -7.48 9.08
CA LYS A 149 -11.86 -7.90 10.42
C LYS A 149 -13.38 -7.88 10.54
N SER A 150 -14.02 -6.80 10.11
CA SER A 150 -15.49 -6.66 10.24
C SER A 150 -16.25 -7.34 9.11
N GLU A 151 -15.70 -7.35 7.88
CA GLU A 151 -16.38 -7.90 6.70
C GLU A 151 -16.13 -9.40 6.54
N LEU A 152 -14.92 -9.88 6.85
CA LEU A 152 -14.53 -11.30 6.67
C LEU A 152 -14.29 -12.04 7.99
N GLY A 153 -14.34 -11.34 9.13
CA GLY A 153 -14.14 -11.95 10.44
C GLY A 153 -12.70 -12.40 10.72
N LEU A 154 -11.71 -11.85 10.00
CA LEU A 154 -10.31 -12.26 10.11
C LEU A 154 -9.32 -11.08 10.05
N MET A 155 -8.07 -11.34 10.45
CA MET A 155 -6.94 -10.45 10.17
C MET A 155 -5.83 -11.28 9.55
N LEU A 156 -5.08 -10.69 8.63
CA LEU A 156 -3.91 -11.35 8.04
C LEU A 156 -2.70 -11.13 8.94
N ASN A 157 -2.00 -12.21 9.29
CA ASN A 157 -0.74 -12.13 10.01
C ASN A 157 0.42 -11.94 9.01
N VAL A 158 0.95 -10.72 8.93
CA VAL A 158 2.04 -10.37 8.02
C VAL A 158 3.36 -10.42 8.77
N PRO A 159 4.25 -11.39 8.51
CA PRO A 159 5.52 -11.49 9.21
C PRO A 159 6.47 -10.36 8.82
N LEU A 160 7.18 -9.82 9.80
CA LEU A 160 8.26 -8.87 9.62
C LEU A 160 9.57 -9.61 9.83
N PRO A 161 10.42 -9.75 8.79
CA PRO A 161 11.72 -10.36 8.96
C PRO A 161 12.53 -9.59 9.99
N THR A 162 13.07 -10.29 10.98
CA THR A 162 14.21 -9.75 11.73
C THR A 162 15.29 -9.42 10.70
N THR A 163 15.87 -8.22 10.77
CA THR A 163 17.05 -7.86 9.99
C THR A 163 17.99 -9.07 9.98
N LEU A 164 18.14 -9.72 8.82
CA LEU A 164 19.20 -10.71 8.65
C LEU A 164 20.47 -9.92 8.95
N ASP A 165 21.18 -10.29 10.01
CA ASP A 165 22.49 -9.72 10.32
C ASP A 165 23.31 -9.76 9.03
N ARG A 166 23.60 -8.58 8.47
CA ARG A 166 24.43 -8.43 7.27
C ARG A 166 25.89 -8.56 7.64
#